data_AF-A0A8J4YFX7-F1
#
_entry.id   AF-A0A8J4YFX7-F1
#
_cell.length_a   1.000
_cell.length_b   1.000
_cell.length_c   1.000
_cell.angle_alpha   90.00
_cell.angle_beta   90.00
_cell.angle_gamma   90.00
#
_symmetry.space_group_name_H-M   'P 1'
#
loop_
_entity.id
_entity.type
_entity.pdbx_description
1 polymer ?
#
loop_
_entity_poly.entity_id
_entity_poly.type
_entity_poly.pdbx_seq_one_letter_code
_entity_poly.pdbx_strand_id
1 'polypeptide(L)'
;MYHVTRLRKEDASAVWTNWIFNNFDSVESVRNGIIHLPSVGIRERGPKDGAGSLQEEAEEILVSWICTNKFGWMGNTFALPQHRRQGLAGATTMALANQLLQEGLPAFVAIEKNNTACVQLHEKLGFERQYSCDAEQ
;
A
#
# COMPACT_ATOMS: atom_id res chain seq x y z
N MET A 1 6.95 -15.12 8.20
CA MET A 1 5.86 -14.54 9.04
C MET A 1 5.64 -13.11 8.59
N TYR A 2 4.37 -12.68 8.49
CA TYR A 2 4.03 -11.31 8.07
C TYR A 2 3.76 -10.40 9.26
N HIS A 3 4.13 -9.13 9.14
CA HIS A 3 3.79 -8.08 10.11
C HIS A 3 3.45 -6.76 9.42
N VAL A 4 2.49 -6.05 10.01
CA VAL A 4 2.01 -4.74 9.52
C VAL A 4 2.85 -3.63 10.16
N THR A 5 3.38 -2.71 9.36
CA THR A 5 4.20 -1.59 9.81
C THR A 5 3.86 -0.32 9.04
N ARG A 6 4.17 0.85 9.59
CA ARG A 6 4.23 2.08 8.79
C ARG A 6 5.33 1.97 7.72
N LEU A 7 5.13 2.56 6.55
CA LEU A 7 6.21 2.69 5.57
C LEU A 7 7.33 3.59 6.10
N ARG A 8 8.55 3.28 5.69
CA ARG A 8 9.78 3.98 6.07
C ARG A 8 10.30 4.79 4.88
N LYS A 9 11.08 5.84 5.11
CA LYS A 9 11.60 6.71 4.03
C LYS A 9 12.44 5.94 3.00
N GLU A 10 13.02 4.82 3.41
CA GLU A 10 13.78 3.89 2.57
C GLU A 10 12.90 3.10 1.59
N ASP A 11 11.61 2.92 1.91
CA ASP A 11 10.65 2.21 1.07
C ASP A 11 10.24 3.01 -0.18
N ALA A 12 10.52 4.30 -0.19
CA ALA A 12 10.09 5.22 -1.26
C ALA A 12 10.55 4.76 -2.65
N SER A 13 11.76 4.21 -2.76
CA SER A 13 12.28 3.69 -4.02
C SER A 13 11.45 2.50 -4.52
N ALA A 14 11.17 1.53 -3.65
CA ALA A 14 10.38 0.36 -4.00
C ALA A 14 8.94 0.73 -4.40
N VAL A 15 8.32 1.66 -3.65
CA VAL A 15 6.97 2.18 -3.93
C VAL A 15 6.95 2.90 -5.28
N TRP A 16 7.92 3.77 -5.54
CA TRP A 16 8.01 4.51 -6.80
C TRP A 16 8.30 3.59 -8.00
N THR A 17 9.23 2.65 -7.88
CA THR A 17 9.58 1.72 -8.98
C THR A 17 8.41 0.84 -9.40
N ASN A 18 7.55 0.45 -8.46
CA ASN A 18 6.41 -0.44 -8.74
C ASN A 18 5.11 0.30 -9.07
N TRP A 19 5.13 1.64 -9.12
CA TRP A 19 3.95 2.42 -9.46
C TRP A 19 3.87 2.69 -10.96
N ILE A 20 2.75 2.32 -11.58
CA ILE A 20 2.53 2.48 -13.03
C ILE A 20 2.56 3.94 -13.52
N PHE A 21 2.33 4.89 -12.62
CA PHE A 21 2.33 6.33 -12.92
C PHE A 21 3.60 7.03 -12.41
N ASN A 22 4.67 6.28 -12.13
CA ASN A 22 5.91 6.84 -11.62
C ASN A 22 6.54 7.92 -12.50
N ASN A 23 6.26 7.93 -13.82
CA ASN A 23 6.68 8.97 -14.75
C ASN A 23 6.07 10.36 -14.45
N PHE A 24 4.97 10.42 -13.69
CA PHE A 24 4.34 11.66 -13.23
C PHE A 24 4.73 12.04 -11.80
N ASP A 25 5.69 11.33 -11.20
CA ASP A 25 6.10 11.56 -9.83
C ASP A 25 7.62 11.36 -9.64
N SER A 26 8.12 11.60 -8.44
CA SER A 26 9.52 11.37 -8.10
C SER A 26 9.66 10.52 -6.84
N VAL A 27 10.79 9.83 -6.71
CA VAL A 27 11.14 9.10 -5.46
C VAL A 27 11.09 10.05 -4.25
N GLU A 28 11.48 11.31 -4.43
CA GLU A 28 11.47 12.33 -3.37
C GLU A 28 10.05 12.72 -2.95
N SER A 29 9.14 12.88 -3.92
CA SER A 29 7.72 13.14 -3.64
C SER A 29 7.05 11.96 -2.92
N VAL A 30 7.31 10.73 -3.37
CA VAL A 30 6.85 9.51 -2.68
C VAL A 30 7.42 9.43 -1.26
N ARG A 31 8.71 9.74 -1.08
CA ARG A 31 9.37 9.80 0.22
C ARG A 31 8.71 10.82 1.15
N ASN A 32 8.47 12.03 0.66
CA ASN A 32 7.79 13.07 1.43
C ASN A 32 6.35 12.65 1.81
N GLY A 33 5.64 11.98 0.90
CA GLY A 33 4.35 11.35 1.21
C GLY A 33 4.45 10.33 2.35
N ILE A 34 5.41 9.41 2.30
CA ILE A 34 5.64 8.41 3.36
C ILE A 34 5.97 9.08 4.71
N ILE A 35 6.76 10.15 4.70
CA ILE A 35 7.16 10.85 5.93
C ILE A 35 5.94 11.55 6.57
N HIS A 36 5.13 12.23 5.76
CA HIS A 36 4.12 13.16 6.29
C HIS A 36 2.69 12.63 6.28
N LEU A 37 2.38 11.59 5.50
CA LEU A 37 1.02 11.08 5.34
C LEU A 37 0.88 9.65 5.88
N PRO A 38 -0.32 9.25 6.33
CA PRO A 38 -0.58 7.88 6.75
C PRO A 38 -0.26 6.88 5.62
N SER A 39 0.43 5.81 5.97
CA SER A 39 0.82 4.75 5.05
C SER A 39 1.05 3.45 5.80
N VAL A 40 0.78 2.33 5.13
CA VAL A 40 0.92 0.99 5.71
C VAL A 40 1.66 0.08 4.74
N GLY A 41 2.56 -0.72 5.28
CA GLY A 41 3.25 -1.82 4.62
C GLY A 41 3.07 -3.13 5.38
N ILE A 42 3.11 -4.24 4.66
CA ILE A 42 3.31 -5.57 5.22
C ILE A 42 4.71 -6.02 4.86
N ARG A 43 5.44 -6.49 5.86
CA ARG A 43 6.77 -7.07 5.70
C ARG A 43 6.72 -8.56 5.94
N GLU A 44 7.55 -9.30 5.22
CA GLU A 44 7.83 -10.70 5.49
C GLU A 44 9.21 -10.82 6.13
N ARG A 45 9.28 -11.57 7.22
CA ARG A 45 10.56 -12.02 7.78
C ARG A 45 11.05 -13.24 7.01
N GLY A 46 12.17 -13.09 6.31
CA GLY A 46 12.89 -14.19 5.66
C GLY A 46 14.10 -14.67 6.48
N PRO A 47 14.55 -15.93 6.33
CA PRO A 47 15.87 -16.35 6.77
C PRO A 47 16.93 -15.63 5.92
N LYS A 48 18.00 -15.10 6.53
CA LYS A 48 19.15 -14.64 5.75
C LYS A 48 19.86 -15.86 5.16
N ASP A 49 20.07 -15.88 3.85
CA ASP A 49 20.92 -16.85 3.18
C ASP A 49 22.37 -16.64 3.66
N GLY A 50 22.80 -17.40 4.66
CA GLY A 50 24.12 -17.27 5.28
C GLY A 50 24.14 -17.70 6.74
N ALA A 51 24.01 -18.99 7.00
CA ALA A 51 24.19 -19.55 8.33
C ALA A 51 25.64 -19.34 8.79
N GLY A 52 25.89 -18.33 9.63
CA GLY A 52 27.25 -18.06 10.07
C GLY A 52 27.49 -16.91 11.03
N SER A 53 26.59 -16.52 11.92
CA SER A 53 26.94 -15.85 13.19
C SER A 53 25.72 -15.60 14.09
N LEU A 54 25.95 -15.67 15.39
CA LEU A 54 24.97 -15.38 16.44
C LEU A 54 24.68 -13.87 16.44
N GLN A 55 23.39 -13.50 16.50
CA GLN A 55 22.84 -12.12 16.56
C GLN A 55 22.79 -11.31 15.25
N GLU A 56 22.23 -11.88 14.19
CA GLU A 56 21.74 -11.05 13.06
C GLU A 56 20.20 -11.03 13.04
N GLU A 57 19.64 -9.82 13.19
CA GLU A 57 18.22 -9.56 12.99
C GLU A 57 17.80 -10.02 11.58
N ALA A 58 16.76 -10.85 11.52
CA ALA A 58 16.24 -11.36 10.25
C ALA A 58 15.83 -10.19 9.34
N GLU A 59 16.14 -10.31 8.04
CA GLU A 59 15.81 -9.26 7.07
C GLU A 59 14.29 -9.21 6.85
N GLU A 60 13.72 -8.01 6.98
CA GLU A 60 12.29 -7.76 6.81
C GLU A 60 12.03 -7.13 5.45
N ILE A 61 11.55 -7.94 4.50
CA ILE A 61 11.31 -7.51 3.12
C ILE A 61 9.91 -6.90 3.03
N LEU A 62 9.78 -5.71 2.43
CA LEU A 62 8.47 -5.10 2.15
C LEU A 62 7.78 -5.86 1.01
N VAL A 63 6.64 -6.48 1.27
CA VAL A 63 5.95 -7.35 0.31
C VAL A 63 4.62 -6.80 -0.19
N SER A 64 4.00 -5.87 0.55
CA SER A 64 2.77 -5.19 0.15
C SER A 64 2.64 -3.84 0.84
N TRP A 65 1.96 -2.88 0.23
CA TRP A 65 1.78 -1.54 0.81
C TRP A 65 0.54 -0.82 0.28
N ILE A 66 0.20 0.28 0.94
CA ILE A 66 -0.76 1.30 0.52
C ILE A 66 -0.34 2.66 1.11
N CYS A 67 -0.55 3.73 0.35
CA CYS A 67 -0.21 5.10 0.75
C CYS A 67 -1.45 5.99 0.76
N THR A 68 -1.45 7.00 1.61
CA THR A 68 -2.32 8.18 1.44
C THR A 68 -1.57 9.20 0.60
N ASN A 69 -2.24 9.92 -0.30
CA ASN A 69 -1.59 11.03 -1.00
C ASN A 69 -2.14 12.39 -0.57
N LYS A 70 -1.60 13.47 -1.14
CA LYS A 70 -1.91 14.86 -0.76
C LYS A 70 -3.39 15.25 -0.85
N PHE A 71 -4.21 14.50 -1.59
CA PHE A 71 -5.65 14.73 -1.70
C PHE A 71 -6.47 13.91 -0.68
N GLY A 72 -5.82 13.12 0.18
CA GLY A 72 -6.46 12.38 1.27
C GLY A 72 -6.99 10.99 0.91
N TRP A 73 -7.16 10.65 -0.36
CA TRP A 73 -7.48 9.27 -0.76
C TRP A 73 -6.31 8.30 -0.52
N MET A 74 -6.68 7.06 -0.22
CA MET A 74 -5.76 5.93 -0.18
C MET A 74 -5.53 5.41 -1.60
N GLY A 75 -4.32 4.96 -1.88
CA GLY A 75 -3.96 4.47 -3.20
C GLY A 75 -2.53 3.97 -3.28
N ASN A 76 -2.06 3.77 -4.51
CA ASN A 76 -0.79 3.09 -4.79
C ASN A 76 -0.69 1.73 -4.06
N THR A 77 -1.82 1.03 -3.97
CA THR A 77 -1.92 -0.28 -3.33
C THR A 77 -1.20 -1.31 -4.18
N PHE A 78 -0.26 -2.03 -3.59
CA PHE A 78 0.52 -3.01 -4.32
C PHE A 78 0.88 -4.22 -3.46
N ALA A 79 1.06 -5.35 -4.12
CA ALA A 79 1.67 -6.56 -3.56
C ALA A 79 2.64 -7.14 -4.59
N LEU A 80 3.85 -7.49 -4.12
CA LEU A 80 4.87 -8.15 -4.93
C LEU A 80 4.28 -9.40 -5.61
N PRO A 81 4.62 -9.68 -6.88
CA PRO A 81 4.02 -10.78 -7.65
C PRO A 81 3.98 -12.13 -6.92
N GLN A 82 5.04 -12.47 -6.17
CA GLN A 82 5.19 -13.70 -5.41
C GLN A 82 4.24 -13.78 -4.20
N HIS A 83 3.76 -12.64 -3.71
CA HIS A 83 2.88 -12.52 -2.54
C HIS A 83 1.43 -12.18 -2.91
N ARG A 84 1.08 -12.19 -4.20
CA ARG A 84 -0.30 -11.96 -4.66
C ARG A 84 -1.21 -13.14 -4.32
N ARG A 85 -2.52 -12.86 -4.28
CA ARG A 85 -3.58 -13.83 -3.95
C ARG A 85 -3.50 -14.42 -2.53
N GLN A 86 -2.73 -13.79 -1.64
CA GLN A 86 -2.63 -14.13 -0.21
C GLN A 86 -3.40 -13.15 0.70
N GLY A 87 -4.22 -12.27 0.12
CA GLY A 87 -4.99 -11.28 0.88
C GLY A 87 -4.22 -10.05 1.36
N LEU A 88 -2.90 -9.96 1.11
CA LEU A 88 -2.05 -8.89 1.65
C LEU A 88 -2.50 -7.47 1.26
N ALA A 89 -2.89 -7.26 0.00
CA ALA A 89 -3.40 -5.97 -0.46
C ALA A 89 -4.70 -5.56 0.25
N GLY A 90 -5.56 -6.53 0.58
CA GLY A 90 -6.76 -6.28 1.37
C GLY A 90 -6.41 -5.95 2.83
N ALA A 91 -5.46 -6.67 3.40
CA ALA A 91 -4.99 -6.44 4.77
C ALA A 91 -4.34 -5.06 4.94
N THR A 92 -3.48 -4.62 4.01
CA THR A 92 -2.91 -3.26 4.02
C THR A 92 -4.00 -2.20 3.88
N THR A 93 -4.95 -2.40 2.97
CA THR A 93 -6.08 -1.49 2.76
C THR A 93 -6.92 -1.33 4.02
N MET A 94 -7.31 -2.45 4.68
CA MET A 94 -8.07 -2.40 5.93
C MET A 94 -7.29 -1.74 7.06
N ALA A 95 -6.00 -2.03 7.19
CA ALA A 95 -5.16 -1.45 8.22
C ALA A 95 -5.09 0.08 8.09
N LEU A 96 -4.87 0.59 6.88
CA LEU A 96 -4.86 2.04 6.63
C LEU A 96 -6.25 2.65 6.82
N ALA A 97 -7.31 2.02 6.30
CA ALA A 97 -8.67 2.50 6.45
C ALA A 97 -9.09 2.62 7.93
N ASN A 98 -8.81 1.58 8.72
CA ASN A 98 -9.08 1.59 10.16
C ASN A 98 -8.29 2.68 10.89
N GLN A 99 -7.01 2.90 10.53
CA GLN A 99 -6.21 3.98 11.08
C GLN A 99 -6.86 5.35 10.79
N LEU A 100 -7.21 5.63 9.53
CA LEU A 100 -7.83 6.89 9.14
C LEU A 100 -9.16 7.12 9.88
N LEU A 101 -10.02 6.09 9.95
CA LEU A 101 -11.30 6.19 10.66
C LEU A 101 -11.12 6.44 12.16
N GLN A 102 -10.12 5.83 12.80
CA GLN A 102 -9.79 6.07 14.22
C GLN A 102 -9.28 7.50 14.46
N GLU A 103 -8.60 8.09 13.47
CA GLU A 103 -8.17 9.49 13.47
C GLU A 103 -9.30 10.48 13.11
N GLY A 104 -10.52 9.99 12.85
CA GLY A 104 -11.67 10.82 12.45
C GLY A 104 -11.63 11.30 11.00
N LEU A 105 -10.82 10.66 10.16
CA LEU A 105 -10.64 10.97 8.74
C LEU A 105 -11.44 10.00 7.86
N PRO A 106 -11.94 10.45 6.70
CA PRO A 106 -12.61 9.56 5.76
C PRO A 106 -11.62 8.59 5.11
N ALA A 107 -11.99 7.31 5.04
CA ALA A 107 -11.26 6.29 4.30
C ALA A 107 -11.89 6.12 2.91
N PHE A 108 -11.25 6.65 1.87
CA PHE A 108 -11.77 6.59 0.50
C PHE A 108 -10.65 6.32 -0.51
N VAL A 109 -11.04 5.76 -1.66
CA VAL A 109 -10.17 5.39 -2.78
C VAL A 109 -10.81 5.86 -4.08
N ALA A 110 -9.99 6.16 -5.09
CA ALA A 110 -10.47 6.21 -6.47
C ALA A 110 -9.91 5.03 -7.25
N ILE A 111 -10.80 4.40 -8.02
CA ILE A 111 -10.50 3.20 -8.77
C ILE A 111 -10.97 3.45 -10.20
N GLU A 112 -10.11 3.18 -11.17
CA GLU A 112 -10.51 3.19 -12.58
C GLU A 112 -11.64 2.17 -12.81
N LYS A 113 -12.68 2.57 -13.54
CA LYS A 113 -13.90 1.76 -13.77
C LYS A 113 -13.60 0.37 -14.36
N ASN A 114 -12.55 0.26 -15.18
CA ASN A 114 -12.11 -0.98 -15.82
C ASN A 114 -11.28 -1.88 -14.89
N ASN A 115 -10.82 -1.39 -13.73
CA ASN A 115 -10.05 -2.17 -12.77
C ASN A 115 -10.98 -2.99 -11.86
N THR A 116 -11.69 -3.94 -12.48
CA THR A 116 -12.70 -4.77 -11.84
C THR A 116 -12.16 -5.55 -10.65
N ALA A 117 -10.89 -5.99 -10.70
CA ALA A 117 -10.23 -6.67 -9.60
C ALA A 117 -10.11 -5.76 -8.35
N CYS A 118 -9.72 -4.50 -8.55
CA CYS A 118 -9.62 -3.53 -7.46
C CYS A 118 -11.00 -3.14 -6.92
N VAL A 119 -12.01 -2.96 -7.79
CA VAL A 119 -13.39 -2.70 -7.39
C VAL A 119 -13.92 -3.84 -6.49
N GLN A 120 -13.80 -5.09 -6.95
CA GLN A 120 -14.25 -6.27 -6.20
C GLN A 120 -13.50 -6.44 -4.87
N LEU A 121 -12.21 -6.10 -4.83
CA LEU A 121 -11.45 -6.09 -3.58
C LEU A 121 -12.08 -5.12 -2.59
N HIS A 122 -12.29 -3.86 -2.98
CA HIS A 122 -12.80 -2.83 -2.08
C HIS A 122 -14.25 -3.09 -1.64
N GLU A 123 -15.12 -3.57 -2.54
CA GLU A 123 -16.50 -3.99 -2.20
C GLU A 123 -16.50 -5.11 -1.14
N LYS A 124 -15.62 -6.10 -1.26
CA LYS A 124 -15.46 -7.17 -0.24
C LYS A 124 -14.96 -6.67 1.11
N LEU A 125 -14.24 -5.54 1.13
CA LEU A 125 -13.76 -4.90 2.35
C LEU A 125 -14.82 -3.96 2.98
N GLY A 126 -16.00 -3.82 2.35
CA GLY A 126 -17.09 -2.96 2.83
C GLY A 126 -17.05 -1.53 2.30
N PHE A 127 -16.23 -1.22 1.29
CA PHE A 127 -16.31 0.08 0.62
C PHE A 127 -17.54 0.13 -0.28
N GLU A 128 -18.22 1.28 -0.28
CA GLU A 128 -19.36 1.54 -1.12
C GLU A 128 -19.02 2.59 -2.20
N ARG A 129 -19.54 2.39 -3.41
CA ARG A 129 -19.37 3.35 -4.50
C ARG A 129 -20.22 4.59 -4.25
N GLN A 130 -19.58 5.76 -4.15
CA GLN A 130 -20.27 7.03 -3.92
C GLN A 130 -20.42 7.86 -5.22
N TYR A 131 -19.38 7.92 -6.04
CA TYR A 131 -19.36 8.76 -7.25
C TYR A 131 -18.74 8.00 -8.43
N SER A 132 -19.26 8.21 -9.64
CA SER A 132 -18.59 7.86 -10.91
C SER A 132 -18.41 9.13 -11.73
N CYS A 133 -17.20 9.32 -12.27
CA CYS A 133 -17.00 10.28 -13.35
C CYS A 133 -17.23 9.52 -14.65
N ASP A 134 -18.48 9.46 -15.10
CA ASP A 134 -18.76 9.07 -16.48
C ASP A 134 -18.55 10.34 -17.32
N ALA A 135 -17.41 10.41 -18.01
CA ALA A 135 -17.31 11.37 -19.10
C ALA A 135 -18.35 10.94 -20.15
N GLU A 136 -19.42 11.70 -20.28
CA GLU A 136 -20.27 11.65 -21.47
C GLU A 136 -19.33 11.86 -22.67
N GLN A 137 -19.23 10.84 -23.52
CA GLN A 137 -18.47 10.88 -24.77
C GLN A 137 -19.18 11.76 -25.79
#